data_AF-A0A357B3S8-F1
#
_entry.id   AF-A0A357B3S8-F1
#
_cell.length_a   1.000
_cell.length_b   1.000
_cell.length_c   1.000
_cell.angle_alpha   90.00
_cell.angle_beta   90.00
_cell.angle_gamma   90.00
#
_symmetry.space_group_name_H-M   'P 1'
#
loop_
_entity.id
_entity.type
_entity.pdbx_description
1 polymer ?
#
loop_
_entity_poly.entity_id
_entity_poly.type
_entity_poly.pdbx_seq_one_letter_code
_entity_poly.pdbx_strand_id
1 'polypeptide(L)'
;MVSVALDDGKVCSMMADKYLKNHKERDLTPAVSPEDAANALPDSLEPVDSRLVLTHMAGTKEYFCYEITCKSSEDEDVVVFVDALTGEQKMIEFLGVRA
;
A
#
# COMPACT_ATOMS: atom_id res chain seq x y z
N MET A 1 16.62 2.57 0.36
CA MET A 1 16.68 1.60 -0.74
C MET A 1 18.07 1.01 -0.80
N VAL A 2 18.17 -0.30 -0.99
CA VAL A 2 19.43 -1.00 -1.21
C VAL A 2 19.29 -1.71 -2.56
N SER A 3 20.29 -1.61 -3.42
CA SER A 3 20.36 -2.41 -4.64
C SER A 3 21.42 -3.50 -4.47
N VAL A 4 21.13 -4.68 -5.03
CA VAL A 4 21.95 -5.89 -4.86
C VAL A 4 22.19 -6.50 -6.24
N ALA A 5 23.43 -6.92 -6.48
CA ALA A 5 23.84 -7.66 -7.68
C ALA A 5 23.17 -9.04 -7.72
N LEU A 6 22.61 -9.40 -8.89
CA LEU A 6 21.86 -10.65 -9.05
C LEU A 6 22.77 -11.89 -9.11
N ASP A 7 23.99 -11.73 -9.61
CA ASP A 7 24.96 -12.80 -9.84
C ASP A 7 25.68 -13.23 -8.56
N ASP A 8 26.03 -12.28 -7.68
CA ASP A 8 26.86 -12.57 -6.50
C ASP A 8 26.32 -12.02 -5.17
N GLY A 9 25.17 -11.33 -5.18
CA GLY A 9 24.51 -10.84 -3.98
C GLY A 9 25.23 -9.65 -3.31
N LYS A 10 26.24 -9.04 -3.93
CA LYS A 10 26.91 -7.86 -3.37
C LYS A 10 26.00 -6.64 -3.39
N VAL A 11 26.16 -5.77 -2.40
CA VAL A 11 25.48 -4.47 -2.38
C VAL A 11 26.10 -3.56 -3.44
N CYS A 12 25.28 -3.10 -4.38
CA CYS A 12 25.70 -2.18 -5.44
C CYS A 12 25.52 -0.72 -5.05
N SER A 13 24.45 -0.40 -4.32
CA SER A 13 24.19 0.96 -3.83
C SER A 13 23.28 0.97 -2.61
N MET A 14 23.37 2.05 -1.83
CA MET A 14 22.51 2.30 -0.68
C MET A 14 22.08 3.77 -0.63
N MET A 15 20.77 4.00 -0.49
CA MET A 15 20.17 5.32 -0.26
C MET A 15 19.31 5.28 1.00
N ALA A 16 19.78 5.93 2.07
CA ALA A 16 19.11 5.96 3.37
C ALA A 16 18.38 7.29 3.66
N ASP A 17 18.43 8.25 2.72
CA ASP A 17 17.92 9.61 2.94
C ASP A 17 16.42 9.66 3.26
N LYS A 18 15.60 8.84 2.57
CA LYS A 18 14.16 8.74 2.86
C LYS A 18 13.89 8.25 4.29
N TYR A 19 14.66 7.28 4.76
CA TYR A 19 14.52 6.78 6.14
C TYR A 19 14.95 7.86 7.12
N LEU A 20 16.15 8.44 6.95
CA LEU A 20 16.69 9.47 7.85
C LEU A 20 15.79 10.71 7.95
N LYS A 21 15.12 11.10 6.85
CA LYS A 21 14.25 12.29 6.83
C LYS A 21 12.85 12.04 7.38
N ASN A 22 12.30 10.84 7.23
CA ASN A 22 10.88 10.57 7.53
C ASN A 22 10.66 9.61 8.70
N HIS A 23 11.69 8.91 9.17
CA HIS A 23 11.57 8.03 10.31
C HIS A 23 11.32 8.85 11.58
N LYS A 24 10.27 8.46 12.32
CA LYS A 24 9.82 9.03 13.57
C LYS A 24 8.94 7.98 14.26
N GLU A 25 8.85 8.04 15.58
CA GLU A 25 7.88 7.25 16.31
C GLU A 25 6.46 7.64 15.88
N ARG A 26 5.60 6.62 15.74
CA ARG A 26 4.19 6.76 15.36
C ARG A 26 3.39 5.76 16.17
N ASP A 27 2.20 6.16 16.59
CA ASP A 27 1.17 5.23 17.08
C ASP A 27 0.28 4.87 15.88
N LEU A 28 0.33 3.60 15.47
CA LEU A 28 -0.34 3.07 14.28
C LEU A 28 -1.30 1.96 14.68
N THR A 29 -2.33 2.34 15.45
CA THR A 29 -3.40 1.44 15.85
C THR A 29 -4.59 1.64 14.93
N PRO A 30 -5.00 0.63 14.12
CA PRO A 30 -6.16 0.77 13.26
C PRO A 30 -7.44 0.86 14.10
N ALA A 31 -8.38 1.72 13.70
CA ALA A 31 -9.69 1.82 14.32
C ALA A 31 -10.73 0.93 13.60
N VAL A 32 -10.43 0.53 12.36
CA VAL A 32 -11.30 -0.28 11.50
C VAL A 32 -10.65 -1.65 11.31
N SER A 33 -11.45 -2.72 11.29
CA SER A 33 -10.94 -4.06 11.00
C SER A 33 -10.65 -4.25 9.51
N PRO A 34 -9.81 -5.23 9.10
CA PRO A 34 -9.61 -5.54 7.68
C PRO A 34 -10.91 -5.90 6.96
N GLU A 35 -11.81 -6.62 7.65
CA GLU A 35 -13.12 -7.02 7.13
C GLU A 35 -14.03 -5.79 6.90
N ASP A 36 -14.05 -4.86 7.86
CA ASP A 36 -14.84 -3.63 7.73
C ASP A 36 -14.28 -2.72 6.62
N ALA A 37 -12.95 -2.69 6.44
CA ALA A 37 -12.31 -1.93 5.37
C ALA A 37 -12.67 -2.47 3.97
N ALA A 38 -12.87 -3.79 3.84
CA ALA A 38 -13.30 -4.40 2.58
C ALA A 38 -14.71 -3.95 2.15
N ASN A 39 -15.55 -3.47 3.06
CA ASN A 39 -16.87 -2.91 2.71
C ASN A 39 -16.76 -1.59 1.91
N ALA A 40 -15.59 -0.96 1.87
CA ALA A 40 -15.34 0.23 1.05
C ALA A 40 -14.98 -0.09 -0.41
N LEU A 41 -14.84 -1.38 -0.75
CA LEU A 41 -14.54 -1.81 -2.11
C LEU A 41 -15.79 -1.68 -3.01
N PRO A 42 -15.62 -1.29 -4.29
CA PRO A 42 -16.67 -1.44 -5.29
C PRO A 42 -17.06 -2.90 -5.49
N ASP A 43 -18.34 -3.16 -5.75
CA ASP A 43 -18.88 -4.53 -5.99
C ASP A 43 -18.20 -5.28 -7.14
N SER A 44 -17.51 -4.56 -8.04
CA SER A 44 -16.77 -5.13 -9.16
C SER A 44 -15.39 -5.68 -8.81
N LEU A 45 -14.95 -5.55 -7.55
CA LEU A 45 -13.64 -5.99 -7.08
C LEU A 45 -13.76 -7.08 -6.03
N GLU A 46 -13.02 -8.17 -6.23
CA GLU A 46 -12.92 -9.26 -5.26
C GLU A 46 -11.63 -9.12 -4.43
N PRO A 47 -11.70 -8.96 -3.09
CA PRO A 47 -10.51 -8.86 -2.26
C PRO A 47 -9.74 -10.19 -2.18
N VAL A 48 -8.41 -10.12 -2.28
CA VAL A 48 -7.50 -11.27 -2.23
C VAL A 48 -6.65 -11.26 -0.97
N ASP A 49 -6.05 -10.12 -0.65
CA ASP A 49 -5.20 -9.93 0.52
C ASP A 49 -5.28 -8.49 1.01
N SER A 50 -5.01 -8.28 2.31
CA SER A 50 -4.97 -6.94 2.89
C SER A 50 -3.83 -6.80 3.88
N ARG A 51 -3.18 -5.63 3.86
CA ARG A 51 -2.14 -5.30 4.84
C ARG A 51 -2.20 -3.82 5.22
N LEU A 52 -1.71 -3.50 6.41
CA LEU A 52 -1.59 -2.12 6.86
C LEU A 52 -0.35 -1.46 6.24
N VAL A 53 -0.53 -0.25 5.74
CA VAL A 53 0.52 0.55 5.12
C VAL A 53 0.44 2.00 5.58
N LEU A 54 1.60 2.66 5.62
CA LEU A 54 1.67 4.11 5.68
C LEU A 54 2.08 4.62 4.30
N THR A 55 1.13 5.21 3.59
CA THR A 55 1.36 5.71 2.22
C THR A 55 1.31 7.23 2.18
N HIS A 56 1.96 7.82 1.19
CA HIS A 56 1.82 9.24 0.88
C HIS A 56 0.89 9.33 -0.32
N MET A 57 -0.19 10.09 -0.20
CA MET A 57 -0.96 10.54 -1.36
C MET A 57 -0.48 11.92 -1.79
N ALA A 58 -0.97 12.42 -2.94
CA ALA A 58 -0.55 13.68 -3.53
C ALA A 58 -0.30 14.79 -2.46
N GLY A 59 0.95 15.24 -2.37
CA GLY A 59 1.41 16.16 -1.33
C GLY A 59 2.30 15.48 -0.28
N THR A 60 2.30 16.02 0.94
CA THR A 60 3.18 15.59 2.04
C THR A 60 2.45 14.86 3.16
N LYS A 61 1.14 14.63 3.03
CA LYS A 61 0.33 14.00 4.07
C LYS A 61 0.48 12.48 4.02
N GLU A 62 0.82 11.91 5.18
CA GLU A 62 0.83 10.47 5.41
C GLU A 62 -0.60 9.98 5.67
N TYR A 63 -0.95 8.84 5.09
CA TYR A 63 -2.21 8.13 5.32
C TYR A 63 -1.90 6.74 5.83
N PHE A 64 -2.54 6.38 6.94
CA PHE A 64 -2.49 5.04 7.50
C PHE A 64 -3.68 4.26 6.93
N CYS A 65 -3.40 3.30 6.06
CA CYS A 65 -4.41 2.62 5.26
C CYS A 65 -4.27 1.11 5.34
N TYR A 66 -5.36 0.41 5.07
CA TYR A 66 -5.31 -0.92 4.47
C TYR A 66 -5.03 -0.78 2.98
N GLU A 67 -3.98 -1.46 2.51
CA GLU A 67 -3.74 -1.75 1.10
C GLU A 67 -4.39 -3.10 0.81
N ILE A 68 -5.48 -3.09 0.04
CA ILE A 68 -6.25 -4.28 -0.29
C ILE A 68 -5.97 -4.64 -1.75
N THR A 69 -5.32 -5.77 -1.95
CA THR A 69 -5.12 -6.34 -3.29
C THR A 69 -6.40 -7.03 -3.72
N CYS A 70 -6.89 -6.69 -4.90
CA CYS A 70 -8.17 -7.14 -5.43
C CYS A 70 -8.01 -7.64 -6.87
N LYS A 71 -8.95 -8.48 -7.29
CA LYS A 71 -9.15 -8.85 -8.70
C LYS A 71 -10.33 -8.12 -9.30
N SER A 72 -10.19 -7.61 -10.52
CA SER A 72 -11.30 -7.09 -11.31
C SER A 72 -12.07 -8.22 -12.00
N SER A 73 -13.24 -7.91 -12.58
CA SER A 73 -14.00 -8.84 -13.41
C SER A 73 -13.23 -9.34 -14.65
N GLU A 74 -12.15 -8.66 -15.04
CA GLU A 74 -11.26 -9.04 -16.15
C GLU A 74 -9.95 -9.70 -15.66
N ASP A 75 -9.89 -10.14 -14.39
CA ASP A 75 -8.73 -10.78 -13.74
C ASP A 75 -7.47 -9.89 -13.61
N GLU A 76 -7.65 -8.58 -13.72
CA GLU A 76 -6.57 -7.60 -13.51
C GLU A 76 -6.32 -7.37 -12.02
N ASP A 77 -5.04 -7.18 -11.65
CA ASP A 77 -4.65 -6.83 -10.28
C ASP A 77 -4.91 -5.35 -10.02
N VAL A 78 -5.71 -5.07 -9.00
CA VAL A 78 -6.07 -3.72 -8.56
C VAL A 78 -5.72 -3.59 -7.08
N VAL A 79 -5.16 -2.46 -6.68
CA VAL A 79 -4.91 -2.15 -5.28
C VAL A 79 -5.80 -1.01 -4.85
N VAL A 80 -6.55 -1.22 -3.76
CA VAL A 80 -7.40 -0.18 -3.15
C VAL A 80 -6.83 0.19 -1.79
N PHE A 81 -6.66 1.49 -1.57
CA PHE A 81 -6.25 2.03 -0.28
C PHE A 81 -7.48 2.52 0.48
N VAL A 82 -7.71 1.96 1.67
CA VAL A 82 -8.81 2.31 2.58
C VAL A 82 -8.22 2.84 3.88
N ASP A 83 -8.65 4.01 4.34
CA ASP A 83 -8.14 4.61 5.58
C ASP A 83 -8.42 3.71 6.78
N ALA A 84 -7.37 3.35 7.53
CA ALA A 84 -7.47 2.41 8.64
C ALA A 84 -8.10 3.02 9.90
N LEU A 85 -8.35 4.34 9.91
CA LEU A 85 -9.03 5.04 10.98
C LEU A 85 -10.51 5.29 10.67
N THR A 86 -10.84 5.57 9.40
CA THR A 86 -12.21 5.95 9.02
C THR A 86 -12.95 4.90 8.18
N GLY A 87 -12.24 3.97 7.55
CA GLY A 87 -12.82 3.01 6.61
C GLY A 87 -13.15 3.62 5.24
N GLU A 88 -12.76 4.88 4.99
CA GLU A 88 -13.02 5.53 3.71
C GLU A 88 -12.01 5.09 2.65
N GLN A 89 -12.50 4.76 1.47
CA GLN A 89 -11.65 4.59 0.29
C GLN A 89 -10.91 5.90 -0.02
N LYS A 90 -9.60 5.80 -0.22
CA LYS A 90 -8.71 6.93 -0.50
C LYS A 90 -8.19 6.94 -1.92
N MET A 91 -7.86 5.78 -2.47
CA MET A 91 -7.23 5.67 -3.78
C MET A 91 -7.44 4.27 -4.36
N ILE A 92 -7.49 4.19 -5.69
CA ILE A 92 -7.47 2.94 -6.46
C ILE A 92 -6.29 3.04 -7.43
N GLU A 93 -5.45 2.02 -7.45
CA GLU A 93 -4.34 1.89 -8.38
C GLU A 93 -4.51 0.61 -9.21
N PHE A 94 -4.48 0.75 -10.53
CA PHE A 94 -4.44 -0.38 -11.45
C PHE A 94 -2.97 -0.80 -11.62
N LEU A 95 -2.64 -2.05 -11.30
CA LEU A 95 -1.31 -2.59 -11.53
C LEU A 95 -1.18 -2.92 -13.02
N GLY A 96 -0.84 -1.91 -13.81
CA GLY A 96 -0.69 -2.01 -15.25
C GLY A 96 0.31 -3.10 -15.67
N VAL A 97 -0.11 -3.86 -16.68
CA VAL A 97 0.60 -4.90 -17.44
C VAL A 97 2.12 -4.67 -17.50
N ARG A 98 2.89 -5.70 -17.13
CA ARG A 98 4.33 -5.79 -17.40
C ARG A 98 4.58 -5.55 -18.90
N ALA A 99 5.12 -4.39 -19.25
CA ALA A 99 5.74 -4.13 -20.55
C ALA A 99 7.22 -4.55 -20.52
#